data_AF-A0A522W501-F1
#
_entry.id   AF-A0A522W501-F1
#
_cell.length_a   1.000
_cell.length_b   1.000
_cell.length_c   1.000
_cell.angle_alpha   90.00
_cell.angle_beta   90.00
_cell.angle_gamma   90.00
#
_symmetry.space_group_name_H-M   'P 1'
#
loop_
_entity.id
_entity.type
_entity.pdbx_description
1 polymer ?
#
loop_
_entity_poly.entity_id
_entity_poly.type
_entity_poly.pdbx_seq_one_letter_code
_entity_poly.pdbx_strand_id
1 'polypeptide(L)'
;MLKSLNLLSIDEQKDLRQERMFMIVRNIAAIFIGILIFASAAIYAAKTIILEESDLLFKQAQAVDDRSKQINEKVGAFNQMLANIEKIQKEDIMLDEKILLIAETIPEKISISSLNIDKETLIFSISGTAPARLDFNELKNKFEQAKKTFKEISIPDISLTARTDIPFTLSGRLIVEGFIPKVKKAAPAQKSNTE
;
A
#
# COMPACT_ATOMS: atom_id res chain seq x y z
N MET A 1 88.17 -24.17 -57.27
CA MET A 1 88.11 -25.13 -56.15
C MET A 1 88.95 -24.58 -55.01
N LEU A 2 88.32 -23.94 -54.02
CA LEU A 2 88.98 -23.58 -52.76
C LEU A 2 88.21 -24.31 -51.66
N LYS A 3 88.68 -25.51 -51.35
CA LYS A 3 88.24 -26.29 -50.21
C LYS A 3 88.72 -25.51 -48.99
N SER A 4 87.82 -24.74 -48.37
CA SER A 4 88.13 -24.06 -47.10
C SER A 4 88.56 -25.14 -46.11
N LEU A 5 89.82 -25.05 -45.70
CA LEU A 5 90.45 -25.97 -44.80
C LEU A 5 89.73 -25.83 -43.46
N ASN A 6 88.83 -26.77 -43.17
CA ASN A 6 88.16 -26.87 -41.90
C ASN A 6 89.20 -27.37 -40.88
N LEU A 7 89.84 -26.41 -40.20
CA LEU A 7 90.95 -26.64 -39.27
C LEU A 7 90.48 -27.11 -37.87
N LEU A 8 89.18 -27.25 -37.65
CA LEU A 8 88.64 -27.85 -36.43
C LEU A 8 88.49 -29.36 -36.60
N SER A 9 88.93 -30.10 -35.59
CA SER A 9 88.59 -31.52 -35.47
C SER A 9 87.06 -31.72 -35.46
N ILE A 10 86.59 -32.87 -35.91
CA ILE A 10 85.15 -33.20 -35.96
C ILE A 10 84.51 -33.08 -34.57
N ASP A 11 85.29 -33.32 -33.52
CA ASP A 11 84.86 -33.20 -32.13
C ASP A 11 84.72 -31.73 -31.69
N GLU A 12 85.68 -30.85 -32.03
CA GLU A 12 85.54 -29.40 -31.77
C GLU A 12 84.35 -28.77 -32.50
N GLN A 13 84.01 -29.26 -33.69
CA GLN A 13 82.81 -28.80 -34.41
C GLN A 13 81.50 -29.22 -33.73
N LYS A 14 81.47 -30.39 -33.06
CA LYS A 14 80.30 -30.84 -32.30
C LYS A 14 80.13 -30.01 -31.05
N ASP A 15 81.21 -29.70 -30.34
CA ASP A 15 81.19 -28.89 -29.13
C ASP A 15 80.72 -27.47 -29.43
N LEU A 16 81.24 -26.84 -30.48
CA LEU A 16 80.76 -25.51 -30.93
C LEU A 16 79.28 -25.53 -31.33
N ARG A 17 78.79 -26.63 -31.91
CA ARG A 17 77.37 -26.75 -32.28
C ARG A 17 76.49 -26.88 -31.04
N GLN A 18 76.91 -27.64 -30.03
CA GLN A 18 76.20 -27.77 -28.76
C GLN A 18 76.20 -26.44 -28.00
N GLU A 19 77.32 -25.75 -27.93
CA GLU A 19 77.43 -24.45 -27.25
C GLU A 19 76.55 -23.40 -27.93
N ARG A 20 76.54 -23.35 -29.26
CA ARG A 20 75.64 -22.48 -30.03
C ARG A 20 74.17 -22.81 -29.78
N MET A 21 73.81 -24.09 -29.71
CA MET A 21 72.45 -24.52 -29.41
C MET A 21 72.02 -24.12 -27.99
N PHE A 22 72.92 -24.28 -27.02
CA PHE A 22 72.70 -23.84 -25.64
C PHE A 22 72.50 -22.33 -25.54
N MET A 23 73.30 -21.52 -26.24
CA MET A 23 73.11 -20.06 -26.29
C MET A 23 71.76 -19.67 -26.91
N ILE A 24 71.33 -20.34 -27.98
CA ILE A 24 70.04 -20.08 -28.62
C ILE A 24 68.89 -20.41 -27.65
N VAL A 25 68.92 -21.59 -27.02
CA VAL A 25 67.89 -22.00 -26.05
C VAL A 25 67.84 -21.05 -24.85
N ARG A 26 69.00 -20.65 -24.32
CA ARG A 26 69.09 -19.68 -23.23
C ARG A 26 68.49 -18.33 -23.61
N ASN A 27 68.77 -17.82 -24.81
CA ASN A 27 68.23 -16.54 -25.26
C ASN A 27 66.71 -16.61 -25.47
N ILE A 28 66.20 -17.70 -26.05
CA ILE A 28 64.75 -17.92 -26.19
C ILE A 28 64.08 -17.95 -24.81
N ALA A 29 64.67 -18.68 -23.85
CA ALA A 29 64.16 -18.74 -22.49
C ALA A 29 64.16 -17.35 -21.82
N ALA A 30 65.22 -16.56 -21.99
CA ALA A 30 65.30 -15.20 -21.45
C ALA A 30 64.23 -14.27 -22.03
N ILE A 31 64.00 -14.33 -23.36
CA ILE A 31 62.94 -13.56 -24.02
C ILE A 31 61.57 -14.00 -23.50
N PHE A 32 61.35 -15.30 -23.36
CA PHE A 32 60.07 -15.85 -22.88
C PHE A 32 59.76 -15.39 -21.45
N ILE A 33 60.76 -15.40 -20.56
CA ILE A 33 60.63 -14.88 -19.20
C ILE A 33 60.32 -13.37 -19.23
N GLY A 34 60.99 -12.61 -20.10
CA GLY A 34 60.71 -11.17 -20.28
C GLY A 34 59.26 -10.91 -20.67
N ILE A 35 58.72 -11.68 -21.62
CA ILE A 35 57.32 -11.58 -22.05
C ILE A 35 56.37 -11.93 -20.89
N LEU A 36 56.67 -12.97 -20.11
CA LEU A 36 55.85 -13.36 -18.96
C LEU A 36 55.80 -12.30 -17.88
N ILE A 37 56.92 -11.65 -17.58
CA ILE A 37 56.98 -10.55 -16.61
C ILE A 37 56.14 -9.38 -17.13
N PHE A 38 56.28 -9.02 -18.40
CA PHE A 38 55.52 -7.93 -19.00
C PHE A 38 54.02 -8.22 -19.03
N ALA A 39 53.61 -9.43 -19.42
CA ALA A 39 52.22 -9.86 -19.41
C ALA A 39 51.64 -9.83 -17.99
N SER A 40 52.40 -10.28 -17.00
CA SER A 40 51.99 -10.25 -15.59
C SER A 40 51.77 -8.81 -15.08
N ALA A 41 52.68 -7.90 -15.43
CA ALA A 41 52.54 -6.49 -15.09
C ALA A 41 51.31 -5.84 -15.76
N ALA A 42 51.07 -6.15 -17.05
CA ALA A 42 49.92 -5.65 -17.78
C ALA A 42 48.59 -6.15 -17.18
N ILE A 43 48.51 -7.44 -16.83
CA ILE A 43 47.33 -8.02 -16.17
C ILE A 43 47.10 -7.37 -14.80
N TYR A 44 48.16 -7.13 -14.02
CA TYR A 44 48.05 -6.47 -12.72
C TYR A 44 47.52 -5.03 -12.84
N ALA A 45 48.02 -4.27 -13.82
CA ALA A 45 47.53 -2.92 -14.10
C ALA A 45 46.05 -2.93 -14.52
N ALA A 46 45.67 -3.81 -15.44
CA ALA A 46 44.29 -3.95 -15.89
C ALA A 46 43.34 -4.31 -14.74
N LYS A 47 43.74 -5.25 -13.87
CA LYS A 47 42.96 -5.64 -12.69
C LYS A 47 42.70 -4.45 -11.75
N THR A 48 43.70 -3.60 -11.54
CA THR A 48 43.60 -2.44 -10.65
C THR A 48 42.57 -1.44 -11.17
N ILE A 49 42.62 -1.11 -12.46
CA ILE A 49 41.67 -0.18 -13.10
C ILE A 49 40.24 -0.72 -13.01
N ILE A 50 40.02 -2.00 -13.31
CA ILE A 50 38.70 -2.63 -13.26
C ILE A 50 38.13 -2.62 -11.83
N LEU A 51 38.96 -2.88 -10.82
CA LEU A 51 38.53 -2.87 -9.42
C LEU A 51 38.11 -1.47 -8.96
N GLU A 52 38.83 -0.42 -9.36
CA GLU A 52 38.49 0.96 -8.99
C GLU A 52 37.18 1.42 -9.63
N GLU A 53 36.96 1.14 -10.92
CA GLU A 53 35.72 1.49 -11.60
C GLU A 53 34.52 0.72 -11.02
N SER A 54 34.70 -0.57 -10.73
CA SER A 54 33.61 -1.39 -10.18
C SER A 54 33.20 -0.96 -8.77
N ASP A 55 34.14 -0.57 -7.90
CA ASP A 55 33.83 -0.07 -6.56
C ASP A 55 33.09 1.28 -6.61
N LEU A 56 33.45 2.16 -7.56
CA LEU A 56 32.75 3.44 -7.76
C LEU A 56 31.32 3.24 -8.26
N LEU A 57 31.12 2.35 -9.23
CA LEU A 57 29.80 1.99 -9.75
C LEU A 57 28.93 1.35 -8.66
N PHE A 58 29.51 0.49 -7.81
CA PHE A 58 28.78 -0.16 -6.73
C PHE A 58 28.32 0.85 -5.66
N LYS A 59 29.20 1.76 -5.26
CA LYS A 59 28.87 2.86 -4.34
C LYS A 59 27.79 3.79 -4.90
N GLN A 60 27.85 4.09 -6.19
CA GLN A 60 26.84 4.93 -6.85
C GLN A 60 25.49 4.23 -6.93
N ALA A 61 25.46 2.94 -7.29
CA ALA A 61 24.24 2.14 -7.32
C ALA A 61 23.59 2.03 -5.93
N GLN A 62 24.40 1.81 -4.88
CA GLN A 62 23.91 1.72 -3.51
C GLN A 62 23.31 3.05 -3.02
N ALA A 63 23.95 4.19 -3.34
CA ALA A 63 23.41 5.50 -2.99
C ALA A 63 22.07 5.82 -3.70
N VAL A 64 21.86 5.30 -4.91
CA VAL A 64 20.59 5.44 -5.64
C VAL A 64 19.50 4.55 -5.03
N ASP A 65 19.84 3.32 -4.63
CA ASP A 65 18.90 2.40 -3.95
C ASP A 65 18.45 2.97 -2.60
N ASP A 66 19.38 3.50 -1.81
CA ASP A 66 19.06 4.11 -0.51
C ASP A 66 18.17 5.35 -0.64
N ARG A 67 18.42 6.20 -1.66
CA ARG A 67 17.52 7.32 -1.98
C ARG A 67 16.13 6.85 -2.40
N SER A 68 16.05 5.79 -3.19
CA SER A 68 14.77 5.23 -3.65
C SER A 68 13.97 4.64 -2.50
N LYS A 69 14.62 3.96 -1.55
CA LYS A 69 13.99 3.48 -0.30
C LYS A 69 13.44 4.63 0.53
N GLN A 70 14.22 5.69 0.75
CA GLN A 70 13.76 6.88 1.49
C GLN A 70 12.56 7.56 0.82
N ILE A 71 12.52 7.62 -0.52
CA ILE A 71 11.38 8.17 -1.24
C ILE A 71 10.14 7.30 -1.04
N ASN A 72 10.27 5.98 -1.18
CA ASN A 72 9.16 5.04 -0.98
C ASN A 72 8.59 5.09 0.45
N GLU A 73 9.44 5.21 1.46
CA GLU A 73 9.01 5.39 2.85
C GLU A 73 8.20 6.68 3.04
N LYS A 74 8.68 7.80 2.46
CA LYS A 74 7.94 9.08 2.50
C LYS A 74 6.60 9.01 1.78
N VAL A 75 6.54 8.36 0.62
CA VAL A 75 5.29 8.15 -0.13
C VAL A 75 4.32 7.28 0.67
N GLY A 76 4.82 6.21 1.31
CA GLY A 76 4.02 5.37 2.20
C GLY A 76 3.42 6.16 3.37
N ALA A 77 4.23 6.96 4.05
CA ALA A 77 3.79 7.81 5.16
C ALA A 77 2.75 8.86 4.71
N PHE A 78 2.96 9.47 3.55
CA PHE A 78 2.02 10.43 2.97
C PHE A 78 0.66 9.78 2.64
N ASN A 79 0.66 8.61 2.01
CA ASN A 79 -0.55 7.86 1.71
C ASN A 79 -1.30 7.46 3.00
N GLN A 80 -0.58 7.10 4.05
CA GLN A 80 -1.18 6.78 5.35
C GLN A 80 -1.82 8.03 5.99
N MET A 81 -1.19 9.20 5.88
CA MET A 81 -1.75 10.46 6.34
C MET A 81 -3.02 10.82 5.58
N LEU A 82 -3.04 10.67 4.25
CA LEU A 82 -4.23 10.84 3.42
C LEU A 82 -5.37 9.90 3.82
N ALA A 83 -5.07 8.62 4.04
CA ALA A 83 -6.06 7.65 4.48
C ALA A 83 -6.65 8.00 5.86
N ASN A 84 -5.84 8.58 6.76
CA ASN A 84 -6.33 9.05 8.06
C ASN A 84 -7.20 10.31 7.93
N ILE A 85 -6.82 11.25 7.08
CA ILE A 85 -7.64 12.43 6.78
C ILE A 85 -8.97 12.02 6.15
N GLU A 86 -8.97 11.06 5.23
CA GLU A 86 -10.20 10.52 4.61
C GLU A 86 -11.10 9.85 5.65
N LYS A 87 -10.53 9.13 6.62
CA LYS A 87 -11.31 8.55 7.74
C LYS A 87 -11.94 9.63 8.61
N ILE A 88 -11.17 10.66 8.99
CA ILE A 88 -11.68 11.79 9.77
C ILE A 88 -12.83 12.48 9.03
N GLN A 89 -12.68 12.74 7.73
CA GLN A 89 -13.73 13.35 6.91
C GLN A 89 -14.96 12.44 6.73
N LYS A 90 -14.79 11.11 6.69
CA LYS A 90 -15.91 10.16 6.64
C LYS A 90 -16.63 9.99 7.98
N GLU A 91 -15.92 10.20 9.09
CA GLU A 91 -16.50 10.15 10.44
C GLU A 91 -17.24 11.45 10.80
N ASP A 92 -16.89 12.57 10.14
CA ASP A 92 -17.57 13.86 10.26
C ASP A 92 -18.85 13.92 9.42
N ILE A 93 -19.77 13.00 9.71
CA ILE A 93 -21.15 13.14 9.27
C ILE A 93 -21.73 14.29 10.11
N MET A 94 -22.12 15.40 9.45
CA MET A 94 -22.82 16.55 10.07
C MET A 94 -24.18 16.12 10.65
N LEU A 95 -24.12 15.41 11.78
CA LEU A 95 -25.27 14.93 12.54
C LEU A 95 -26.01 16.09 13.20
N ASP A 96 -25.29 17.16 13.55
CA ASP A 96 -25.84 18.31 14.27
C ASP A 96 -27.02 18.95 13.50
N GLU A 97 -26.87 19.18 12.20
CA GLU A 97 -27.93 19.73 11.35
C GLU A 97 -29.12 18.77 11.21
N LYS A 98 -28.86 17.45 11.19
CA LYS A 98 -29.91 16.43 11.07
C LYS A 98 -30.66 16.23 12.38
N ILE A 99 -29.98 16.31 13.52
CA ILE A 99 -30.59 16.28 14.84
C ILE A 99 -31.50 17.49 15.03
N LEU A 100 -31.06 18.68 14.58
CA LEU A 100 -31.89 19.88 14.59
C LEU A 100 -33.15 19.70 13.74
N LEU A 101 -33.03 19.15 12.52
CA LEU A 101 -34.18 18.85 11.66
C LEU A 101 -35.15 17.85 12.28
N ILE A 102 -34.64 16.82 12.99
CA ILE A 102 -35.49 15.89 13.75
C ILE A 102 -36.26 16.66 14.83
N ALA A 103 -35.56 17.48 15.63
CA ALA A 103 -36.15 18.26 16.71
C ALA A 103 -37.26 19.21 16.22
N GLU A 104 -37.05 19.90 15.09
CA GLU A 104 -38.05 20.79 14.47
C GLU A 104 -39.27 20.04 13.91
N THR A 105 -39.11 18.77 13.54
CA THR A 105 -40.21 17.93 13.02
C THR A 105 -41.15 17.45 14.13
N ILE A 106 -40.69 17.46 15.38
CA ILE A 106 -41.46 16.99 16.54
C ILE A 106 -42.40 18.10 17.05
N PRO A 107 -43.71 17.87 17.13
CA PRO A 107 -44.65 18.81 17.75
C PRO A 107 -44.33 19.08 19.22
N GLU A 108 -44.46 20.33 19.67
CA GLU A 108 -44.16 20.77 21.05
C GLU A 108 -44.90 19.98 22.15
N LYS A 109 -46.04 19.38 21.82
CA LYS A 109 -46.89 18.64 22.76
C LYS A 109 -46.41 17.21 23.02
N ILE A 110 -45.42 16.71 22.28
CA ILE A 110 -44.99 15.32 22.36
C ILE A 110 -43.74 15.21 23.23
N SER A 111 -43.78 14.29 24.19
CA SER A 111 -42.63 14.01 25.06
C SER A 111 -41.78 12.90 24.47
N ILE A 112 -40.47 13.14 24.37
CA ILE A 112 -39.50 12.14 23.89
C ILE A 112 -38.75 11.58 25.07
N SER A 113 -38.71 10.25 25.14
CA SER A 113 -37.98 9.51 26.17
C SER A 113 -36.59 9.11 25.69
N SER A 114 -36.43 8.82 24.40
CA SER A 114 -35.15 8.45 23.82
C SER A 114 -35.06 8.75 22.32
N LEU A 115 -33.90 9.26 21.90
CA LEU A 115 -33.47 9.34 20.51
C LEU A 115 -32.16 8.55 20.37
N ASN A 116 -32.15 7.55 19.49
CA ASN A 116 -30.96 6.78 19.14
C ASN A 116 -30.70 6.94 17.64
N ILE A 117 -29.46 7.24 17.26
CA ILE A 117 -29.03 7.36 15.87
C ILE A 117 -27.75 6.54 15.70
N ASP A 118 -27.82 5.55 14.82
CA ASP A 118 -26.65 4.78 14.43
C ASP A 118 -25.92 5.52 13.30
N LYS A 119 -24.68 5.96 13.57
CA LYS A 119 -23.85 6.71 12.61
C LYS A 119 -23.40 5.85 11.42
N GLU A 120 -23.33 4.53 11.56
CA GLU A 120 -22.87 3.63 10.49
C GLU A 120 -24.00 3.21 9.54
N THR A 121 -25.23 3.15 10.03
CA THR A 121 -26.40 2.75 9.23
C THR A 121 -27.33 3.91 8.90
N LEU A 122 -27.14 5.06 9.55
CA LEU A 122 -28.01 6.23 9.52
C LEU A 122 -29.46 5.90 9.87
N ILE A 123 -29.66 4.86 10.67
CA ILE A 123 -30.97 4.47 11.20
C ILE A 123 -31.18 5.23 12.49
N PHE A 124 -32.31 5.93 12.57
CA PHE A 124 -32.75 6.59 13.80
C PHE A 124 -33.93 5.83 14.41
N SER A 125 -34.02 5.87 15.73
CA SER A 125 -35.15 5.40 16.51
C SER A 125 -35.51 6.42 17.57
N ILE A 126 -36.78 6.81 17.60
CA ILE A 126 -37.34 7.77 18.56
C ILE A 126 -38.44 7.07 19.32
N SER A 127 -38.37 7.10 20.64
CA SER A 127 -39.44 6.61 21.52
C SER A 127 -39.92 7.72 22.43
N GLY A 128 -41.22 7.74 22.67
CA GLY A 128 -41.85 8.80 23.45
C GLY A 128 -43.32 8.55 23.73
N THR A 129 -44.00 9.58 24.22
CA THR A 129 -45.41 9.56 24.58
C THR A 129 -46.13 10.76 23.96
N ALA A 130 -47.23 10.50 23.27
CA ALA A 130 -48.11 11.52 22.71
C ALA A 130 -49.34 11.72 23.62
N PRO A 131 -49.67 12.95 24.03
CA PRO A 131 -50.75 13.21 24.98
C PRO A 131 -52.13 12.90 24.41
N ALA A 132 -52.36 13.13 23.11
CA ALA A 132 -53.56 12.70 22.41
C ALA A 132 -53.26 12.05 21.05
N ARG A 133 -54.23 11.27 20.57
CA ARG A 133 -54.16 10.60 19.25
C ARG A 133 -53.98 11.58 18.09
N LEU A 134 -54.58 12.77 18.20
CA LEU A 134 -54.44 13.82 17.19
C LEU A 134 -52.99 14.30 17.08
N ASP A 135 -52.30 14.46 18.21
CA ASP A 135 -50.90 14.89 18.24
C ASP A 135 -49.98 13.82 17.64
N PHE A 136 -50.26 12.53 17.90
CA PHE A 136 -49.52 11.44 17.24
C PHE A 136 -49.74 11.42 15.72
N ASN A 137 -50.97 11.62 15.25
CA ASN A 137 -51.26 11.69 13.82
C ASN A 137 -50.58 12.90 13.16
N GLU A 138 -50.46 14.02 13.89
CA GLU A 138 -49.70 15.19 13.42
C GLU A 138 -48.21 14.86 13.28
N LEU A 139 -47.61 14.18 14.27
CA LEU A 139 -46.23 13.71 14.19
C LEU A 139 -46.04 12.79 12.97
N LYS A 140 -46.92 11.79 12.80
CA LYS A 140 -46.90 10.89 11.64
C LYS A 140 -46.90 11.66 10.33
N ASN A 141 -47.81 12.63 10.19
CA ASN A 141 -47.92 13.44 8.99
C ASN A 141 -46.67 14.31 8.75
N LYS A 142 -46.07 14.90 9.78
CA LYS A 142 -44.86 15.72 9.64
C LYS A 142 -43.66 14.89 9.17
N PHE A 143 -43.46 13.69 9.74
CA PHE A 143 -42.41 12.78 9.31
C PHE A 143 -42.63 12.25 7.88
N GLU A 144 -43.90 11.95 7.51
CA GLU A 144 -44.24 11.54 6.14
C GLU A 144 -44.13 12.67 5.11
N GLN A 145 -44.33 13.93 5.51
CA GLN A 145 -44.16 15.10 4.64
C GLN A 145 -42.67 15.45 4.43
N ALA A 146 -41.82 15.14 5.41
CA ALA A 146 -40.37 15.35 5.36
C ALA A 146 -39.61 14.27 4.54
N LYS A 147 -40.17 13.84 3.39
CA LYS A 147 -39.59 12.80 2.50
C LYS A 147 -38.20 13.13 1.95
N LYS A 148 -37.81 14.41 1.96
CA LYS A 148 -36.47 14.86 1.54
C LYS A 148 -35.39 14.52 2.56
N THR A 149 -35.76 14.32 3.82
CA THR A 149 -34.83 14.10 4.94
C THR A 149 -34.87 12.66 5.45
N PHE A 150 -36.04 12.00 5.34
CA PHE A 150 -36.29 10.67 5.90
C PHE A 150 -36.75 9.67 4.83
N LYS A 151 -36.25 8.43 4.92
CA LYS A 151 -36.60 7.29 4.06
C LYS A 151 -36.93 6.07 4.93
N GLU A 152 -37.77 5.16 4.44
CA GLU A 152 -38.12 3.90 5.12
C GLU A 152 -38.60 4.11 6.57
N ILE A 153 -39.49 5.09 6.78
CA ILE A 153 -40.05 5.37 8.10
C ILE A 153 -41.01 4.23 8.48
N SER A 154 -40.67 3.48 9.52
CA SER A 154 -41.53 2.51 10.17
C SER A 154 -42.23 3.18 11.35
N ILE A 155 -43.53 3.40 11.18
CA ILE A 155 -44.41 4.00 12.18
C ILE A 155 -45.27 2.86 12.74
N PRO A 156 -45.27 2.63 14.06
CA PRO A 156 -46.07 1.57 14.65
C PRO A 156 -47.55 1.91 14.54
N ASP A 157 -48.35 0.92 14.15
CA ASP A 157 -49.80 1.02 14.23
C ASP A 157 -50.20 0.97 15.71
N ILE A 158 -50.61 2.12 16.25
CA ILE A 158 -51.07 2.21 17.63
C ILE A 158 -52.42 1.52 17.76
N SER A 159 -52.57 0.75 18.84
CA SER A 159 -53.84 0.15 19.23
C SER A 159 -54.96 1.19 19.37
N LEU A 160 -56.09 0.93 18.70
CA LEU A 160 -57.28 1.80 18.60
C LEU A 160 -57.93 2.18 19.95
N THR A 161 -57.52 1.55 21.05
CA THR A 161 -58.11 1.71 22.39
C THR A 161 -57.46 2.80 23.24
N ALA A 162 -56.24 3.26 22.93
CA ALA A 162 -55.57 4.29 23.72
C ALA A 162 -56.02 5.70 23.30
N ARG A 163 -56.67 6.43 24.22
CA ARG A 163 -57.18 7.80 23.97
C ARG A 163 -56.22 8.90 24.43
N THR A 164 -55.39 8.62 25.43
CA THR A 164 -54.42 9.54 26.05
C THR A 164 -53.13 8.81 26.37
N ASP A 165 -52.01 9.55 26.46
CA ASP A 165 -50.68 9.03 26.84
C ASP A 165 -50.22 7.83 26.00
N ILE A 166 -50.24 8.00 24.69
CA ILE A 166 -49.95 6.93 23.74
C ILE A 166 -48.43 6.75 23.62
N PRO A 167 -47.86 5.61 24.05
CA PRO A 167 -46.46 5.31 23.81
C PRO A 167 -46.22 4.99 22.34
N PHE A 168 -45.14 5.51 21.77
CA PHE A 168 -44.74 5.20 20.41
C PHE A 168 -43.25 4.93 20.30
N THR A 169 -42.87 4.19 19.26
CA THR A 169 -41.49 3.99 18.84
C THR A 169 -41.43 4.11 17.33
N LEU A 170 -40.93 5.25 16.84
CA LEU A 170 -40.71 5.54 15.44
C LEU A 170 -39.30 5.08 15.06
N SER A 171 -39.14 4.48 13.89
CA SER A 171 -37.80 4.24 13.33
C SER A 171 -37.77 4.62 11.85
N GLY A 172 -36.60 5.00 11.35
CA GLY A 172 -36.44 5.34 9.95
C GLY A 172 -34.97 5.52 9.56
N ARG A 173 -34.72 5.80 8.29
CA ARG A 173 -33.37 6.06 7.78
C ARG A 173 -33.23 7.53 7.38
N LEU A 174 -32.13 8.16 7.79
CA LEU A 174 -31.76 9.50 7.37
C LEU A 174 -31.16 9.47 5.96
N ILE A 175 -31.52 10.43 5.12
CA ILE A 175 -30.90 10.63 3.81
C ILE A 175 -29.72 11.59 3.98
N VAL A 176 -28.51 11.11 3.67
CA VAL A 176 -27.28 11.91 3.61
C VAL A 176 -26.70 11.79 2.20
N GLU A 177 -26.55 12.92 1.50
CA GLU A 177 -25.88 12.95 0.20
C GLU A 177 -24.40 12.56 0.38
N GLY A 178 -23.95 11.54 -0.36
CA GLY A 178 -22.56 11.05 -0.28
C GLY A 178 -22.31 9.90 0.71
N PHE A 179 -23.33 9.45 1.48
CA PHE A 179 -23.17 8.30 2.37
C PHE A 179 -23.43 6.97 1.65
N ILE A 180 -22.39 6.14 1.52
CA ILE A 180 -22.52 4.75 1.07
C ILE A 180 -22.68 3.89 2.32
N PRO A 181 -23.87 3.29 2.58
CA PRO A 181 -24.05 2.43 3.74
C PRO A 181 -23.09 1.25 3.65
N LYS A 182 -22.38 0.94 4.73
CA LYS A 182 -21.67 -0.33 4.86
C LYS A 182 -22.73 -1.43 4.92
N VAL A 183 -23.08 -1.97 3.76
CA VAL A 183 -23.94 -3.15 3.67
C VAL A 183 -23.23 -4.28 4.42
N LYS A 184 -23.75 -4.61 5.60
CA LYS A 184 -23.38 -5.83 6.32
C LYS A 184 -23.77 -6.97 5.38
N LYS A 185 -22.81 -7.54 4.65
CA LYS A 185 -23.00 -8.77 3.89
C LYS A 185 -23.63 -9.77 4.85
N ALA A 186 -24.88 -10.15 4.58
CA ALA A 186 -25.50 -11.28 5.25
C ALA A 186 -24.53 -12.46 5.16
N ALA A 187 -24.15 -13.00 6.32
CA ALA A 187 -23.36 -14.22 6.37
C ALA A 187 -24.08 -15.29 5.54
N PRO A 188 -23.40 -15.99 4.61
CA PRO A 188 -24.03 -17.09 3.89
C PRO A 188 -24.48 -18.12 4.93
N ALA A 189 -25.76 -18.48 4.85
CA ALA A 189 -26.39 -19.51 5.67
C ALA A 189 -25.51 -20.76 5.68
N GLN A 190 -25.10 -21.17 6.89
CA GLN A 190 -24.53 -22.49 7.12
C GLN A 190 -25.56 -23.51 6.64
N LYS A 191 -25.22 -24.25 5.58
CA LYS A 191 -25.93 -25.47 5.24
C LYS A 191 -25.71 -26.44 6.40
N SER A 192 -26.78 -26.66 7.15
CA SER A 192 -27.00 -27.80 8.02
C SER A 192 -26.76 -29.08 7.21
N ASN A 193 -25.65 -29.76 7.48
CA ASN A 193 -25.48 -31.16 7.11
C ASN A 193 -26.34 -31.98 8.08
N THR A 194 -27.47 -32.46 7.58
CA THR A 194 -28.21 -33.57 8.17
C THR A 194 -28.00 -34.79 7.29
N GLU A 195 -27.38 -35.80 7.91
CA GLU A 195 -27.49 -37.25 7.72
C GLU A 195 -27.47 -37.85 6.32
#